data_AF-A0A356K1K1-F1
#
_entry.id   AF-A0A356K1K1-F1
#
_cell.length_a   1.000
_cell.length_b   1.000
_cell.length_c   1.000
_cell.angle_alpha   90.00
_cell.angle_beta   90.00
_cell.angle_gamma   90.00
#
_symmetry.space_group_name_H-M   'P 1'
#
loop_
_entity.id
_entity.type
_entity.pdbx_description
1 polymer ?
#
loop_
_entity_poly.entity_id
_entity_poly.type
_entity_poly.pdbx_seq_one_letter_code
_entity_poly.pdbx_strand_id
1 'polypeptide(L)'
;MGKVNRYSIGIKAGVETRSFKKYSTSEIKRLIAKYNDDAKNKYFLGNLVFHYSEGYAEFTKYLKVTMPSTLEEIDNFTTRFNNDFELKSNYDVDLRNNHKLVIMYRAKKDVRTLPIFYKKDKDLLNRGMLEKTLRENSRDIKYIESLIKSKEIMSSSRDSIDEFDLLRCLRDSLKYNDPTLVSISPLIDFYHKFINEKGKFNYFNFRLIASTLKSHLNILEPVNEEIYGQTMFKDIALEELKSIYEDMQIALMDGSYNELYSKGLKRK
;
A
#
# COMPACT_ATOMS: atom_id res chain seq x y z
N MET A 1 20.47 -10.88 17.53
CA MET A 1 19.72 -9.60 17.51
C MET A 1 18.37 -9.89 18.13
N GLY A 2 17.95 -9.11 19.14
CA GLY A 2 16.64 -9.30 19.77
C GLY A 2 15.50 -9.05 18.77
N LYS A 3 14.33 -9.67 19.00
CA LYS A 3 13.12 -9.44 18.20
C LYS A 3 12.74 -7.95 18.27
N VAL A 4 12.65 -7.28 17.12
CA VAL A 4 12.26 -5.86 17.05
C VAL A 4 10.78 -5.77 16.69
N ASN A 5 9.96 -5.49 17.70
CA ASN A 5 8.51 -5.34 17.54
C ASN A 5 8.19 -3.93 17.02
N ARG A 6 8.15 -3.78 15.69
CA ARG A 6 7.96 -2.46 15.02
C ARG A 6 6.82 -2.44 14.00
N TYR A 7 6.07 -3.53 13.88
CA TYR A 7 4.99 -3.68 12.92
C TYR A 7 3.65 -3.78 13.65
N SER A 8 2.62 -3.11 13.14
CA SER A 8 1.27 -3.19 13.70
C SER A 8 0.27 -3.31 12.56
N ILE A 9 -0.84 -4.03 12.74
CA ILE A 9 -1.95 -3.98 11.80
C ILE A 9 -2.73 -2.69 12.07
N GLY A 10 -3.15 -2.02 11.00
CA GLY A 10 -4.00 -0.85 11.06
C GLY A 10 -4.96 -0.77 9.90
N ILE A 11 -5.91 0.15 10.00
CA ILE A 11 -6.91 0.44 8.98
C ILE A 11 -6.98 1.94 8.73
N LYS A 12 -7.16 2.34 7.48
CA LYS A 12 -7.33 3.76 7.14
C LYS A 12 -8.59 4.30 7.85
N ALA A 13 -8.42 5.38 8.57
CA ALA A 13 -9.48 6.09 9.29
C ALA A 13 -9.79 7.46 8.66
N GLY A 14 -8.86 8.01 7.88
CA GLY A 14 -9.07 9.27 7.19
C GLY A 14 -7.78 9.81 6.56
N VAL A 15 -7.88 11.02 6.02
CA VAL A 15 -6.79 11.78 5.43
C VAL A 15 -6.76 13.15 6.11
N GLU A 16 -5.58 13.62 6.48
CA GLU A 16 -5.38 14.92 7.09
C GLU A 16 -4.45 15.77 6.21
N THR A 17 -4.72 17.08 6.14
CA THR A 17 -3.93 18.02 5.34
C THR A 17 -3.36 19.15 6.19
N ARG A 18 -2.19 19.66 5.76
CA ARG A 18 -1.51 20.80 6.38
C ARG A 18 -0.95 21.72 5.30
N SER A 19 -1.30 23.01 5.36
CA SER A 19 -0.82 24.01 4.40
C SER A 19 0.59 24.49 4.74
N PHE A 20 1.39 24.73 3.70
CA PHE A 20 2.73 25.33 3.81
C PHE A 20 2.71 26.80 4.21
N LYS A 21 1.56 27.48 4.11
CA LYS A 21 1.40 28.85 4.63
C LYS A 21 1.61 28.94 6.14
N LYS A 22 1.36 27.82 6.86
CA LYS A 22 1.44 27.76 8.33
C LYS A 22 2.64 26.99 8.85
N TYR A 23 3.17 26.05 8.06
CA TYR A 23 4.23 25.15 8.50
C TYR A 23 5.22 24.88 7.36
N SER A 24 6.50 24.90 7.66
CA SER A 24 7.53 24.36 6.78
C SER A 24 7.41 22.83 6.65
N THR A 25 7.99 22.27 5.59
CA THR A 25 7.99 20.81 5.37
C THR A 25 8.69 20.05 6.49
N SER A 26 9.78 20.60 7.05
CA SER A 26 10.49 20.05 8.20
C SER A 26 9.66 20.07 9.47
N GLU A 27 8.87 21.12 9.69
CA GLU A 27 7.93 21.19 10.82
C GLU A 27 6.84 20.14 10.72
N ILE A 28 6.24 19.98 9.54
CA ILE A 28 5.22 18.95 9.30
C ILE A 28 5.78 17.56 9.62
N LYS A 29 6.98 17.22 9.12
CA LYS A 29 7.64 15.94 9.41
C LYS A 29 7.88 15.74 10.91
N ARG A 30 8.32 16.78 11.61
CA ARG A 30 8.60 16.74 13.06
C ARG A 30 7.31 16.57 13.88
N LEU A 31 6.22 17.24 13.51
CA LEU A 31 4.93 17.10 14.17
C LEU A 31 4.38 15.68 14.02
N ILE A 32 4.45 15.12 12.82
CA ILE A 32 4.04 13.73 12.55
C ILE A 32 4.90 12.75 13.34
N ALA A 33 6.23 12.92 13.34
CA ALA A 33 7.13 12.06 14.11
C ALA A 33 6.81 12.11 15.62
N LYS A 34 6.64 13.31 16.18
CA LYS A 34 6.27 13.50 17.59
C LYS A 34 4.93 12.84 17.92
N TYR A 35 3.94 12.96 17.04
CA TYR A 35 2.65 12.30 17.21
C TYR A 35 2.80 10.78 17.20
N ASN A 36 3.56 10.22 16.26
CA ASN A 36 3.74 8.79 16.14
C ASN A 36 4.54 8.19 17.31
N ASP A 37 5.47 8.95 17.91
CA ASP A 37 6.28 8.52 19.06
C ASP A 37 5.46 8.28 20.33
N ASP A 38 4.29 8.91 20.47
CA ASP A 38 3.42 8.68 21.63
C ASP A 38 2.67 7.34 21.51
N ALA A 39 3.03 6.40 22.40
CA ALA A 39 2.42 5.08 22.47
C ALA A 39 0.92 5.12 22.81
N LYS A 40 0.45 6.18 23.50
CA LYS A 40 -0.96 6.34 23.87
C LYS A 40 -1.85 6.72 22.69
N ASN A 41 -1.26 7.24 21.60
CA ASN A 41 -2.04 7.61 20.43
C ASN A 41 -2.68 6.37 19.80
N LYS A 42 -4.01 6.42 19.67
CA LYS A 42 -4.81 5.37 19.00
C LYS A 42 -4.52 5.30 17.49
N TYR A 43 -3.95 6.36 16.92
CA TYR A 43 -3.66 6.47 15.49
C TYR A 43 -2.16 6.56 15.21
N PHE A 44 -1.79 6.17 13.99
CA PHE A 44 -0.56 6.59 13.34
C PHE A 44 -0.87 7.54 12.19
N LEU A 45 0.05 8.46 11.93
CA LEU A 45 0.04 9.36 10.78
C LEU A 45 1.17 8.93 9.85
N GLY A 46 0.85 8.64 8.60
CA GLY A 46 1.80 8.03 7.67
C GLY A 46 1.49 8.31 6.21
N ASN A 47 2.33 7.78 5.33
CA ASN A 47 2.23 7.96 3.88
C ASN A 47 2.13 9.46 3.52
N LEU A 48 3.08 10.23 4.03
CA LEU A 48 3.16 11.68 3.85
C LEU A 48 3.53 12.03 2.39
N VAL A 49 2.66 12.80 1.74
CA VAL A 49 2.87 13.32 0.38
C VAL A 49 2.93 14.84 0.41
N PHE A 50 3.92 15.42 -0.27
CA PHE A 50 4.09 16.87 -0.39
C PHE A 50 3.62 17.32 -1.77
N HIS A 51 2.59 18.17 -1.79
CA HIS A 51 2.03 18.82 -2.98
C HIS A 51 2.62 20.23 -3.08
N TYR A 52 3.87 20.31 -3.56
CA TYR A 52 4.63 21.56 -3.58
C TYR A 52 3.99 22.65 -4.44
N SER A 53 3.47 22.28 -5.61
CA SER A 53 2.74 23.18 -6.51
C SER A 53 1.48 23.76 -5.87
N GLU A 54 0.78 22.97 -5.07
CA GLU A 54 -0.51 23.31 -4.47
C GLU A 54 -0.38 23.88 -3.06
N GLY A 55 0.82 23.86 -2.48
CA GLY A 55 1.12 24.51 -1.21
C GLY A 55 0.63 23.75 0.04
N TYR A 56 0.49 22.43 -0.01
CA TYR A 56 0.08 21.62 1.14
C TYR A 56 0.74 20.23 1.19
N ALA A 57 0.71 19.61 2.36
CA ALA A 57 1.01 18.20 2.55
C ALA A 57 -0.22 17.43 2.98
N GLU A 58 -0.31 16.19 2.51
CA GLU A 58 -1.34 15.22 2.85
C GLU A 58 -0.69 14.05 3.61
N PHE A 59 -1.35 13.54 4.64
CA PHE A 59 -0.96 12.31 5.30
C PHE A 59 -2.18 11.49 5.68
N THR A 60 -2.03 10.17 5.61
CA THR A 60 -3.09 9.23 5.96
C THR A 60 -3.09 8.96 7.46
N LYS A 61 -4.28 8.98 8.05
CA LYS A 61 -4.54 8.60 9.43
C LYS A 61 -4.94 7.14 9.49
N TYR A 62 -4.16 6.35 10.22
CA TYR A 62 -4.41 4.92 10.41
C TYR A 62 -4.80 4.64 11.86
N LEU A 63 -5.92 3.96 12.05
CA LEU A 63 -6.30 3.39 13.33
C LEU A 63 -5.44 2.15 13.61
N LYS A 64 -4.78 2.11 14.77
CA LYS A 64 -4.04 0.93 15.23
C LYS A 64 -5.04 -0.15 15.65
N VAL A 65 -4.97 -1.32 15.02
CA VAL A 65 -5.80 -2.49 15.33
C VAL A 65 -5.07 -3.43 16.29
N THR A 66 -3.76 -3.55 16.15
CA THR A 66 -2.94 -4.42 17.01
C THR A 66 -1.82 -3.68 17.71
N MET A 67 -1.32 -4.28 18.79
CA MET A 67 -0.04 -3.90 19.38
C MET A 67 1.13 -4.21 18.45
N PRO A 68 2.30 -3.55 18.61
CA PRO A 68 3.49 -3.84 17.84
C PRO A 68 3.98 -5.28 18.01
N SER A 69 4.34 -5.92 16.91
CA SER A 69 4.88 -7.28 16.82
C SER A 69 5.97 -7.35 15.72
N THR A 70 6.55 -8.53 15.53
CA THR A 70 7.44 -8.80 14.39
C THR A 70 6.62 -9.04 13.11
N LEU A 71 7.22 -8.79 11.95
CA LEU A 71 6.54 -9.01 10.67
C LEU A 71 6.21 -10.50 10.45
N GLU A 72 7.11 -11.39 10.87
CA GLU A 72 6.93 -12.85 10.82
C GLU A 72 5.74 -13.32 11.67
N GLU A 73 5.59 -12.80 12.90
CA GLU A 73 4.46 -13.15 13.77
C GLU A 73 3.12 -12.67 13.20
N ILE A 74 3.10 -11.46 12.61
CA ILE A 74 1.91 -10.96 11.92
C ILE A 74 1.56 -11.85 10.74
N ASP A 75 2.51 -12.14 9.84
CA ASP A 75 2.25 -12.98 8.67
C ASP A 75 1.81 -14.41 9.08
N ASN A 76 2.43 -15.02 10.12
CA ASN A 76 2.03 -16.33 10.66
C ASN A 76 0.62 -16.35 11.25
N PHE A 77 0.14 -15.20 11.74
CA PHE A 77 -1.21 -15.05 12.25
C PHE A 77 -2.21 -14.80 11.12
N THR A 78 -1.94 -13.82 10.24
CA THR A 78 -2.89 -13.41 9.19
C THR A 78 -3.09 -14.46 8.11
N THR A 79 -2.10 -15.33 7.88
CA THR A 79 -2.21 -16.47 6.96
C THR A 79 -3.16 -17.58 7.42
N ARG A 80 -3.77 -17.45 8.61
CA ARG A 80 -4.84 -18.35 9.08
C ARG A 80 -6.22 -17.98 8.53
N PHE A 81 -6.38 -16.73 8.08
CA PHE A 81 -7.64 -16.17 7.59
C PHE A 81 -7.69 -16.23 6.07
N ASN A 82 -8.89 -16.43 5.51
CA ASN A 82 -9.08 -16.52 4.06
C ASN A 82 -9.03 -15.14 3.37
N ASN A 83 -9.48 -14.08 4.06
CA ASN A 83 -9.61 -12.74 3.50
C ASN A 83 -9.62 -11.65 4.59
N ASP A 84 -9.69 -10.38 4.15
CA ASP A 84 -9.71 -9.17 5.00
C ASP A 84 -10.94 -9.11 5.91
N PHE A 85 -12.07 -9.65 5.48
CA PHE A 85 -13.32 -9.64 6.24
C PHE A 85 -13.23 -10.51 7.50
N GLU A 86 -12.72 -11.73 7.37
CA GLU A 86 -12.53 -12.62 8.51
C GLU A 86 -11.55 -12.01 9.52
N LEU A 87 -10.46 -11.40 9.03
CA LEU A 87 -9.47 -10.76 9.88
C LEU A 87 -10.04 -9.52 10.61
N LYS A 88 -10.84 -8.70 9.92
CA LYS A 88 -11.55 -7.56 10.54
C LYS A 88 -12.50 -8.03 11.63
N SER A 89 -13.27 -9.08 11.36
CA SER A 89 -14.20 -9.67 12.33
C SER A 89 -13.47 -10.19 13.57
N ASN A 90 -12.31 -10.83 13.38
CA ASN A 90 -11.47 -11.30 14.49
C ASN A 90 -10.96 -10.17 15.41
N TYR A 91 -10.81 -8.95 14.88
CA TYR A 91 -10.36 -7.78 15.64
C TYR A 91 -11.48 -6.82 16.01
N ASP A 92 -12.74 -7.22 15.85
CA ASP A 92 -13.93 -6.37 16.09
C ASP A 92 -13.86 -5.02 15.35
N VAL A 93 -13.30 -5.02 14.14
CA VAL A 93 -13.25 -3.83 13.27
C VAL A 93 -14.59 -3.66 12.56
N ASP A 94 -15.12 -2.43 12.58
CA ASP A 94 -16.37 -2.08 11.91
C ASP A 94 -16.34 -2.46 10.42
N LEU A 95 -17.17 -3.43 10.05
CA LEU A 95 -17.26 -4.00 8.70
C LEU A 95 -17.82 -3.00 7.68
N ARG A 96 -18.42 -1.89 8.13
CA ARG A 96 -18.81 -0.77 7.26
C ARG A 96 -17.59 0.02 6.74
N ASN A 97 -16.41 -0.17 7.36
CA ASN A 97 -15.16 0.36 6.84
C ASN A 97 -14.66 -0.50 5.67
N ASN A 98 -14.79 0.04 4.47
CA ASN A 98 -14.40 -0.61 3.22
C ASN A 98 -12.87 -0.58 2.96
N HIS A 99 -12.07 0.10 3.79
CA HIS A 99 -10.62 0.09 3.64
C HIS A 99 -10.01 -1.24 4.10
N LYS A 100 -9.04 -1.76 3.36
CA LYS A 100 -8.30 -2.97 3.75
C LYS A 100 -7.44 -2.73 4.98
N LEU A 101 -7.26 -3.79 5.76
CA LEU A 101 -6.23 -3.84 6.79
C LEU A 101 -4.84 -3.85 6.13
N VAL A 102 -3.91 -3.13 6.74
CA VAL A 102 -2.53 -2.98 6.28
C VAL A 102 -1.57 -3.17 7.45
N ILE A 103 -0.35 -3.64 7.16
CA ILE A 103 0.72 -3.71 8.14
C ILE A 103 1.47 -2.39 8.11
N MET A 104 1.45 -1.65 9.20
CA MET A 104 2.14 -0.39 9.38
C MET A 104 3.51 -0.61 10.01
N TYR A 105 4.51 0.14 9.55
CA TYR A 105 5.85 0.16 10.12
C TYR A 105 6.49 1.54 9.99
N ARG A 106 7.50 1.82 10.82
CA ARG A 106 8.23 3.09 10.75
C ARG A 106 9.41 3.00 9.79
N ALA A 107 9.42 3.85 8.77
CA ALA A 107 10.53 4.05 7.84
C ALA A 107 11.03 5.50 7.98
N LYS A 108 12.23 5.70 8.55
CA LYS A 108 12.83 7.02 8.74
C LYS A 108 11.88 8.04 9.42
N LYS A 109 11.19 7.62 10.48
CA LYS A 109 10.19 8.39 11.27
C LYS A 109 8.83 8.63 10.60
N ASP A 110 8.66 8.24 9.34
CA ASP A 110 7.35 8.18 8.69
C ASP A 110 6.73 6.79 8.86
N VAL A 111 5.39 6.72 8.91
CA VAL A 111 4.68 5.44 8.96
C VAL A 111 4.36 5.02 7.52
N ARG A 112 4.86 3.86 7.13
CA ARG A 112 4.59 3.23 5.83
C ARG A 112 3.76 1.97 6.02
N THR A 113 3.23 1.48 4.92
CA THR A 113 2.31 0.32 4.91
C THR A 113 2.81 -0.79 4.01
N LEU A 114 2.56 -2.03 4.41
CA LEU A 114 2.69 -3.25 3.60
C LEU A 114 1.31 -3.94 3.51
N PRO A 115 1.04 -4.67 2.41
CA PRO A 115 -0.17 -5.47 2.31
C PRO A 115 -0.13 -6.66 3.26
N ILE A 116 -1.30 -7.07 3.76
CA ILE A 116 -1.47 -8.30 4.54
C ILE A 116 -1.44 -9.53 3.63
N PHE A 117 -0.89 -10.63 4.13
CA PHE A 117 -0.92 -11.93 3.47
C PHE A 117 -1.92 -12.84 4.19
N TYR A 118 -2.82 -13.41 3.41
CA TYR A 118 -3.87 -14.32 3.86
C TYR A 118 -3.49 -15.75 3.51
N LYS A 119 -4.34 -16.71 3.88
CA LYS A 119 -4.13 -18.14 3.69
C LYS A 119 -3.74 -18.51 2.25
N LYS A 120 -4.39 -17.89 1.26
CA LYS A 120 -4.09 -18.08 -0.16
C LYS A 120 -2.69 -17.61 -0.59
N ASP A 121 -2.08 -16.70 0.15
CA ASP A 121 -0.78 -16.11 -0.17
C ASP A 121 0.38 -16.84 0.54
N LYS A 122 0.08 -17.90 1.32
CA LYS A 122 1.05 -18.57 2.19
C LYS A 122 2.28 -19.08 1.45
N ASP A 123 2.12 -19.54 0.21
CA ASP A 123 3.22 -20.05 -0.60
C ASP A 123 4.22 -18.94 -0.95
N LEU A 124 3.77 -17.70 -1.13
CA LEU A 124 4.66 -16.55 -1.36
C LEU A 124 5.51 -16.20 -0.12
N LEU A 125 5.14 -16.70 1.07
CA LEU A 125 5.91 -16.55 2.30
C LEU A 125 6.84 -17.74 2.57
N ASN A 126 6.87 -18.73 1.69
CA ASN A 126 7.87 -19.79 1.70
C ASN A 126 9.01 -19.44 0.73
N ARG A 127 10.27 -19.48 1.20
CA ARG A 127 11.43 -19.09 0.39
C ARG A 127 11.58 -19.88 -0.91
N GLY A 128 11.42 -21.20 -0.86
CA GLY A 128 11.56 -22.05 -2.03
C GLY A 128 10.44 -21.84 -3.04
N MET A 129 9.20 -21.71 -2.55
CA MET A 129 8.06 -21.43 -3.42
C MET A 129 8.14 -20.03 -4.03
N LEU A 130 8.53 -19.00 -3.25
CA LEU A 130 8.72 -17.66 -3.79
C LEU A 130 9.76 -17.64 -4.90
N GLU A 131 10.92 -18.29 -4.71
CA GLU A 131 11.95 -18.38 -5.75
C GLU A 131 11.42 -19.08 -7.01
N LYS A 132 10.67 -20.17 -6.85
CA LYS A 132 10.03 -20.86 -7.97
C LYS A 132 9.09 -19.92 -8.73
N THR A 133 8.19 -19.22 -8.04
CA THR A 133 7.26 -18.27 -8.67
C THR A 133 7.98 -17.09 -9.31
N LEU A 134 9.09 -16.62 -8.73
CA LEU A 134 9.94 -15.59 -9.36
C LEU A 134 10.50 -16.06 -10.70
N ARG A 135 10.97 -17.31 -10.78
CA ARG A 135 11.49 -17.89 -12.03
C ARG A 135 10.40 -18.05 -13.09
N GLU A 136 9.19 -18.40 -12.67
CA GLU A 136 8.03 -18.52 -13.58
C GLU A 136 7.61 -17.15 -14.16
N ASN A 137 7.77 -16.08 -13.38
CA ASN A 137 7.38 -14.72 -13.77
C ASN A 137 8.57 -13.83 -14.19
N SER A 138 9.78 -14.39 -14.31
CA SER A 138 11.00 -13.63 -14.50
C SER A 138 11.11 -12.91 -15.84
N ARG A 139 10.27 -13.32 -16.81
CA ARG A 139 10.22 -12.76 -18.16
C ARG A 139 9.06 -11.78 -18.36
N ASP A 140 8.23 -11.57 -17.35
CA ASP A 140 7.20 -10.53 -17.41
C ASP A 140 7.84 -9.16 -17.15
N ILE A 141 7.92 -8.35 -18.20
CA ILE A 141 8.50 -7.00 -18.11
C ILE A 141 7.77 -6.11 -17.10
N LYS A 142 6.44 -6.25 -16.92
CA LYS A 142 5.67 -5.46 -15.96
C LYS A 142 6.07 -5.81 -14.53
N TYR A 143 6.40 -7.08 -14.28
CA TYR A 143 6.91 -7.49 -12.98
C TYR A 143 8.27 -6.85 -12.69
N ILE A 144 9.21 -6.96 -13.64
CA ILE A 144 10.54 -6.35 -13.50
C ILE A 144 10.46 -4.83 -13.30
N GLU A 145 9.59 -4.16 -14.05
CA GLU A 145 9.33 -2.73 -13.85
C GLU A 145 8.79 -2.41 -12.46
N SER A 146 7.91 -3.25 -11.92
CA SER A 146 7.35 -3.06 -10.57
C SER A 146 8.42 -3.14 -9.49
N LEU A 147 9.39 -4.05 -9.64
CA LEU A 147 10.56 -4.13 -8.75
C LEU A 147 11.42 -2.85 -8.84
N ILE A 148 11.73 -2.40 -10.05
CA ILE A 148 12.58 -1.21 -10.28
C ILE A 148 11.90 0.08 -9.76
N LYS A 149 10.59 0.19 -9.93
CA LYS A 149 9.80 1.37 -9.52
C LYS A 149 9.54 1.43 -8.00
N SER A 150 9.74 0.33 -7.27
CA SER A 150 9.54 0.30 -5.82
C SER A 150 10.60 1.14 -5.08
N LYS A 151 10.15 2.22 -4.44
CA LYS A 151 11.02 3.10 -3.64
C LYS A 151 11.60 2.36 -2.43
N GLU A 152 10.82 1.46 -1.84
CA GLU A 152 11.22 0.62 -0.70
C GLU A 152 12.34 -0.34 -1.09
N ILE A 153 12.19 -1.05 -2.21
CA ILE A 153 13.23 -1.96 -2.73
C ILE A 153 14.48 -1.16 -3.04
N MET A 154 14.39 -0.11 -3.88
CA MET A 154 15.52 0.74 -4.22
C MET A 154 16.26 1.26 -2.97
N SER A 155 15.52 1.70 -1.94
CA SER A 155 16.13 2.21 -0.71
C SER A 155 16.80 1.13 0.16
N SER A 156 16.40 -0.14 -0.01
CA SER A 156 16.91 -1.29 0.74
C SER A 156 18.00 -2.04 -0.02
N SER A 157 18.21 -1.75 -1.30
CA SER A 157 19.21 -2.40 -2.17
C SER A 157 20.64 -1.89 -1.97
N ARG A 158 20.98 -1.23 -0.86
CA ARG A 158 22.31 -0.61 -0.68
C ARG A 158 23.45 -1.63 -0.81
N ASP A 159 23.27 -2.82 -0.27
CA ASP A 159 24.27 -3.90 -0.29
C ASP A 159 24.15 -4.79 -1.55
N SER A 160 23.17 -4.54 -2.41
CA SER A 160 22.89 -5.26 -3.66
C SER A 160 22.65 -4.29 -4.81
N ILE A 161 23.35 -3.14 -4.81
CA ILE A 161 23.07 -2.04 -5.72
C ILE A 161 23.42 -2.41 -7.16
N ASP A 162 24.53 -3.14 -7.34
CA ASP A 162 24.98 -3.61 -8.63
C ASP A 162 23.93 -4.56 -9.25
N GLU A 163 23.43 -5.53 -8.47
CA GLU A 163 22.39 -6.46 -8.91
C GLU A 163 21.06 -5.75 -9.16
N PHE A 164 20.75 -4.71 -8.37
CA PHE A 164 19.56 -3.91 -8.60
C PHE A 164 19.64 -3.13 -9.92
N ASP A 165 20.80 -2.57 -10.26
CA ASP A 165 20.99 -1.89 -11.55
C ASP A 165 20.92 -2.87 -12.73
N LEU A 166 21.38 -4.13 -12.56
CA LEU A 166 21.23 -5.18 -13.57
C LEU A 166 19.75 -5.54 -13.86
N LEU A 167 18.80 -5.24 -12.97
CA LEU A 167 17.37 -5.39 -13.29
C LEU A 167 16.94 -4.46 -14.42
N ARG A 168 17.56 -3.29 -14.57
CA ARG A 168 17.28 -2.37 -15.69
C ARG A 168 17.77 -2.96 -17.01
N CYS A 169 18.95 -3.56 -17.00
CA CYS A 169 19.48 -4.30 -18.14
C CYS A 169 18.57 -5.47 -18.52
N LEU A 170 18.05 -6.22 -17.52
CA LEU A 170 17.07 -7.28 -17.75
C LEU A 170 15.78 -6.73 -18.38
N ARG A 171 15.20 -5.65 -17.84
CA ARG A 171 14.02 -4.99 -18.41
C ARG A 171 14.24 -4.60 -19.86
N ASP A 172 15.38 -3.98 -20.17
CA ASP A 172 15.70 -3.53 -21.53
C ASP A 172 15.90 -4.74 -22.45
N SER A 173 16.54 -5.80 -21.97
CA SER A 173 16.68 -7.05 -22.71
C SER A 173 15.33 -7.69 -23.03
N LEU A 174 14.39 -7.73 -22.08
CA LEU A 174 13.02 -8.22 -22.27
C LEU A 174 12.19 -7.33 -23.22
N LYS A 175 12.53 -6.05 -23.33
CA LYS A 175 11.84 -5.09 -24.20
C LYS A 175 12.23 -5.24 -25.67
N TYR A 176 13.51 -5.49 -25.94
CA TYR A 176 14.08 -5.43 -27.29
C TYR A 176 14.44 -6.79 -27.89
N ASN A 177 14.40 -7.87 -27.11
CA ASN A 177 14.71 -9.22 -27.57
C ASN A 177 13.55 -10.20 -27.31
N ASP A 178 13.63 -11.39 -27.90
CA ASP A 178 12.73 -12.50 -27.59
C ASP A 178 12.83 -12.88 -26.10
N PRO A 179 11.75 -12.72 -25.30
CA PRO A 179 11.77 -13.00 -23.87
C PRO A 179 12.22 -14.41 -23.51
N THR A 180 11.97 -15.40 -24.37
CA THR A 180 12.34 -16.80 -24.12
C THR A 180 13.86 -16.99 -24.04
N LEU A 181 14.61 -16.20 -24.81
CA LEU A 181 16.06 -16.23 -24.92
C LEU A 181 16.78 -15.33 -23.89
N VAL A 182 16.05 -14.42 -23.25
CA VAL A 182 16.61 -13.52 -22.24
C VAL A 182 17.00 -14.28 -20.99
N SER A 183 18.26 -14.11 -20.56
CA SER A 183 18.76 -14.68 -19.31
C SER A 183 18.06 -14.06 -18.11
N ILE A 184 17.58 -14.91 -17.21
CA ILE A 184 16.84 -14.51 -16.01
C ILE A 184 17.75 -14.31 -14.79
N SER A 185 19.05 -14.63 -14.93
CA SER A 185 20.03 -14.55 -13.83
C SER A 185 20.02 -13.21 -13.10
N PRO A 186 19.92 -12.04 -13.78
CA PRO A 186 19.87 -10.75 -13.06
C PRO A 186 18.78 -10.67 -11.99
N LEU A 187 17.59 -11.24 -12.24
CA LEU A 187 16.51 -11.26 -11.25
C LEU A 187 16.84 -12.18 -10.07
N ILE A 188 17.39 -13.37 -10.36
CA ILE A 188 17.65 -14.40 -9.36
C ILE A 188 18.83 -14.00 -8.46
N ASP A 189 19.89 -13.45 -9.04
CA ASP A 189 21.06 -12.96 -8.32
C ASP A 189 20.67 -11.77 -7.43
N PHE A 190 19.87 -10.84 -7.97
CA PHE A 190 19.27 -9.76 -7.19
C PHE A 190 18.46 -10.31 -6.02
N TYR A 191 17.54 -11.26 -6.25
CA TYR A 191 16.73 -11.85 -5.20
C TYR A 191 17.60 -12.45 -4.08
N HIS A 192 18.57 -13.30 -4.42
CA HIS A 192 19.41 -13.97 -3.42
C HIS A 192 20.25 -12.99 -2.61
N LYS A 193 20.81 -11.95 -3.24
CA LYS A 193 21.63 -10.96 -2.53
C LYS A 193 20.76 -10.00 -1.72
N PHE A 194 19.64 -9.53 -2.28
CA PHE A 194 18.74 -8.57 -1.64
C PHE A 194 18.12 -9.12 -0.35
N ILE A 195 17.73 -10.41 -0.33
CA ILE A 195 17.19 -11.03 0.89
C ILE A 195 18.27 -11.41 1.89
N ASN A 196 19.56 -11.38 1.54
CA ASN A 196 20.68 -11.73 2.41
C ASN A 196 21.63 -10.53 2.63
N GLU A 197 21.10 -9.47 3.24
CA GLU A 197 21.86 -8.26 3.57
C GLU A 197 23.02 -8.59 4.53
N LYS A 198 24.25 -8.23 4.15
CA LYS A 198 25.49 -8.55 4.90
C LYS A 198 25.63 -10.04 5.23
N GLY A 199 25.17 -10.91 4.33
CA GLY A 199 25.25 -12.36 4.50
C GLY A 199 24.26 -12.93 5.51
N LYS A 200 23.26 -12.15 5.96
CA LYS A 200 22.20 -12.61 6.87
C LYS A 200 20.84 -12.42 6.23
N PHE A 201 19.98 -13.42 6.42
CA PHE A 201 18.61 -13.36 5.93
C PHE A 201 17.85 -12.18 6.55
N ASN A 202 17.31 -11.33 5.69
CA ASN A 202 16.51 -10.16 6.03
C ASN A 202 15.05 -10.42 5.61
N TYR A 203 14.22 -10.79 6.58
CA TYR A 203 12.81 -11.10 6.35
C TYR A 203 12.02 -9.92 5.75
N PHE A 204 12.37 -8.67 6.11
CA PHE A 204 11.70 -7.50 5.53
C PHE A 204 11.97 -7.39 4.03
N ASN A 205 13.22 -7.56 3.59
CA ASN A 205 13.58 -7.55 2.17
C ASN A 205 12.91 -8.70 1.41
N PHE A 206 12.95 -9.91 1.97
CA PHE A 206 12.19 -11.06 1.45
C PHE A 206 10.70 -10.72 1.26
N ARG A 207 10.10 -10.08 2.27
CA ARG A 207 8.68 -9.73 2.28
C ARG A 207 8.32 -8.60 1.31
N LEU A 208 9.26 -7.72 0.98
CA LEU A 208 9.09 -6.72 -0.08
C LEU A 208 8.99 -7.38 -1.46
N ILE A 209 9.85 -8.36 -1.77
CA ILE A 209 9.77 -9.12 -3.02
C ILE A 209 8.44 -9.85 -3.11
N ALA A 210 8.05 -10.56 -2.04
CA ALA A 210 6.76 -11.24 -1.98
C ALA A 210 5.57 -10.28 -2.21
N SER A 211 5.59 -9.09 -1.60
CA SER A 211 4.54 -8.07 -1.76
C SER A 211 4.41 -7.57 -3.19
N THR A 212 5.54 -7.32 -3.86
CA THR A 212 5.58 -6.88 -5.25
C THR A 212 5.01 -7.96 -6.15
N LEU A 213 5.42 -9.22 -5.94
CA LEU A 213 4.94 -10.34 -6.74
C LEU A 213 3.45 -10.61 -6.52
N LYS A 214 2.96 -10.58 -5.26
CA LYS A 214 1.53 -10.68 -4.95
C LYS A 214 0.70 -9.63 -5.69
N SER A 215 1.17 -8.37 -5.67
CA SER A 215 0.49 -7.26 -6.37
C SER A 215 0.50 -7.48 -7.88
N HIS A 216 1.63 -7.94 -8.44
CA HIS A 216 1.76 -8.19 -9.87
C HIS A 216 0.86 -9.34 -10.36
N LEU A 217 0.80 -10.44 -9.61
CA LEU A 217 -0.04 -11.59 -9.91
C LEU A 217 -1.55 -11.27 -9.80
N ASN A 218 -1.92 -10.07 -9.35
CA ASN A 218 -3.30 -9.66 -9.14
C ASN A 218 -4.10 -10.74 -8.41
N ILE A 219 -3.55 -11.30 -7.32
CA ILE A 219 -4.24 -12.37 -6.58
C ILE A 219 -5.48 -11.76 -5.93
N LEU A 220 -6.59 -11.74 -6.67
CA LEU A 220 -7.86 -11.16 -6.26
C LEU A 220 -8.34 -11.87 -4.99
N GLU A 221 -8.78 -11.07 -4.02
CA GLU A 221 -9.47 -11.62 -2.86
C GLU A 221 -10.83 -12.15 -3.34
N PRO A 222 -11.22 -13.39 -2.97
CA PRO A 222 -12.59 -13.81 -3.21
C PRO A 222 -13.51 -12.78 -2.57
N VAL A 223 -14.35 -12.18 -3.40
CA VAL A 223 -15.34 -11.21 -2.99
C VAL A 223 -16.51 -12.00 -2.38
N ASN A 224 -16.85 -11.75 -1.11
CA ASN A 224 -18.12 -12.24 -0.58
C ASN A 224 -19.24 -11.41 -1.21
N GLU A 225 -19.95 -12.01 -2.18
CA GLU A 225 -21.02 -11.36 -2.96
C GLU A 225 -22.18 -10.85 -2.09
N GLU A 226 -22.44 -11.47 -0.93
CA GLU A 226 -23.53 -11.09 -0.01
C GLU A 226 -23.43 -9.65 0.52
N ILE A 227 -22.23 -9.05 0.55
CA ILE A 227 -22.04 -7.66 1.01
C ILE A 227 -21.94 -6.69 -0.17
N TYR A 228 -21.58 -7.15 -1.38
CA TYR A 228 -21.48 -6.30 -2.56
C TYR A 228 -22.83 -5.64 -2.92
N GLY A 229 -23.93 -6.34 -2.61
CA GLY A 229 -25.29 -5.82 -2.72
C GLY A 229 -25.57 -4.59 -1.85
N GLN A 230 -24.86 -4.39 -0.73
CA GLN A 230 -25.02 -3.21 0.13
C GLN A 230 -24.11 -2.03 -0.26
N THR A 231 -22.96 -2.28 -0.90
CA THR A 231 -22.04 -1.24 -1.38
C THR A 231 -22.50 -0.60 -2.70
N MET A 232 -23.12 -1.35 -3.61
CA MET A 232 -23.66 -0.80 -4.87
C MET A 232 -24.65 0.34 -4.65
N PHE A 233 -25.49 0.27 -3.61
CA PHE A 233 -26.45 1.35 -3.29
C PHE A 233 -25.79 2.63 -2.77
N LYS A 234 -24.58 2.56 -2.20
CA LYS A 234 -23.84 3.75 -1.73
C LYS A 234 -23.03 4.40 -2.83
N ASP A 235 -22.49 3.63 -3.76
CA ASP A 235 -21.68 4.18 -4.86
C ASP A 235 -22.55 4.87 -5.92
N ILE A 236 -23.75 4.34 -6.22
CA ILE A 236 -24.74 5.03 -7.06
C ILE A 236 -25.13 6.40 -6.46
N ALA A 237 -25.38 6.45 -5.15
CA ALA A 237 -25.71 7.69 -4.45
C ALA A 237 -24.54 8.71 -4.45
N LEU A 238 -23.29 8.23 -4.48
CA LEU A 238 -22.10 9.09 -4.50
C LEU A 238 -21.82 9.65 -5.90
N GLU A 239 -22.09 8.88 -6.96
CA GLU A 239 -22.02 9.36 -8.34
C GLU A 239 -23.15 10.35 -8.65
N GLU A 240 -24.36 10.11 -8.17
CA GLU A 240 -25.46 11.08 -8.25
C GLU A 240 -25.11 12.38 -7.50
N LEU A 241 -24.53 12.30 -6.29
CA LEU A 241 -24.08 13.48 -5.54
C LEU A 241 -22.93 14.24 -6.23
N LYS A 242 -22.00 13.52 -6.89
CA LYS A 242 -20.93 14.15 -7.68
C LYS A 242 -21.49 14.85 -8.92
N SER A 243 -22.41 14.22 -9.64
CA SER A 243 -23.10 14.83 -10.78
C SER A 243 -23.83 16.10 -10.35
N ILE A 244 -24.56 16.06 -9.23
CA ILE A 244 -25.25 17.24 -8.69
C ILE A 244 -24.25 18.35 -8.31
N TYR A 245 -23.10 17.99 -7.72
CA TYR A 245 -22.07 18.97 -7.36
C TYR A 245 -21.40 19.61 -8.59
N GLU A 246 -21.11 18.81 -9.62
CA GLU A 246 -20.54 19.30 -10.88
C GLU A 246 -21.54 20.20 -11.63
N ASP A 247 -22.82 19.82 -11.67
CA ASP A 247 -23.89 20.64 -12.24
C ASP A 247 -24.05 21.98 -11.47
N MET A 248 -23.92 21.96 -10.13
CA MET A 248 -23.93 23.18 -9.33
C MET A 248 -22.71 24.07 -9.58
N GLN A 249 -21.52 23.50 -9.81
CA GLN A 249 -20.31 24.26 -10.14
C GLN A 249 -20.42 24.92 -11.52
N ILE A 250 -20.97 24.22 -12.51
CA ILE A 250 -21.22 24.76 -13.85
C ILE A 250 -22.26 25.90 -13.77
N ALA A 251 -23.36 25.70 -13.03
CA ALA A 251 -24.39 26.72 -12.84
C ALA A 251 -23.91 27.97 -12.08
N LEU A 252 -22.94 27.80 -11.17
CA LEU A 252 -22.25 28.90 -10.48
C LEU A 252 -21.36 29.70 -11.44
N MET A 253 -20.72 29.05 -12.40
CA MET A 253 -19.92 29.72 -13.43
C MET A 253 -20.78 30.46 -14.46
N ASP A 254 -21.97 29.94 -14.78
CA ASP A 254 -22.89 30.52 -15.77
C ASP A 254 -23.88 31.56 -15.19
N GLY A 255 -23.78 31.89 -13.89
CA GLY A 255 -24.57 32.96 -13.26
C GLY A 255 -26.06 32.65 -13.04
N SER A 256 -26.52 31.41 -13.24
CA SER A 256 -27.94 31.00 -13.14
C SER A 256 -28.30 30.27 -11.82
N TYR A 257 -27.60 30.57 -10.73
CA TYR A 257 -27.72 29.84 -9.46
C TYR A 257 -29.16 29.86 -8.87
N ASN A 258 -29.94 30.90 -9.13
CA ASN A 258 -31.29 31.05 -8.57
C ASN A 258 -32.35 30.18 -9.28
N GLU A 259 -32.18 29.79 -10.55
CA GLU A 259 -33.16 28.95 -11.25
C GLU A 259 -33.10 27.48 -10.80
N LEU A 260 -31.90 26.95 -10.55
CA LEU A 260 -31.70 25.55 -10.14
C LEU A 260 -32.15 25.28 -8.69
N TYR A 261 -31.91 26.22 -7.77
CA TYR A 261 -32.37 26.10 -6.38
C TYR A 261 -33.91 25.98 -6.29
N SER A 262 -34.62 26.69 -7.18
CA SER A 262 -36.09 26.65 -7.24
C SER A 262 -36.66 25.36 -7.85
N LYS A 263 -35.91 24.67 -8.73
CA LYS A 263 -36.29 23.37 -9.30
C LYS A 263 -36.00 22.22 -8.34
N GLY A 264 -34.93 22.28 -7.56
CA GLY A 264 -34.58 21.26 -6.57
C GLY A 264 -35.58 21.16 -5.41
N LEU A 265 -36.14 22.30 -4.97
CA LEU A 265 -37.16 22.33 -3.91
C LEU A 265 -38.55 21.84 -4.34
N LYS A 266 -38.82 21.72 -5.66
CA LYS A 266 -40.09 21.19 -6.20
C LYS A 266 -40.08 19.68 -6.47
N ARG A 267 -38.95 19.00 -6.26
CA ARG A 267 -38.87 17.53 -6.19
C ARG A 267 -38.83 17.09 -4.73
N LYS A 268 -39.93 17.33 -4.02
CA LYS A 268 -40.28 16.64 -2.77
C LYS A 268 -41.60 15.91 -2.99
#